data_AF-A0A8K0KZ18-F1
#
_entry.id   AF-A0A8K0KZ18-F1
#
_cell.length_a   1.000
_cell.length_b   1.000
_cell.length_c   1.000
_cell.angle_alpha   90.00
_cell.angle_beta   90.00
_cell.angle_gamma   90.00
#
_symmetry.space_group_name_H-M   'P 1'
#
loop_
_entity.id
_entity.type
_entity.pdbx_description
1 polymer ?
#
loop_
_entity_poly.entity_id
_entity_poly.type
_entity_poly.pdbx_seq_one_letter_code
_entity_poly.pdbx_strand_id
1 'polypeptide(L)'
;MWTRASLSWASIPPGPRVRCSSCSPCRSVGHSTAQACQRSLHCHLKRYLQDNTERALDRSDVPSLKESLCWTFIENQALFENASLDSLRSYFRERIKATHEREQPRAHGFVEAPRYIYFLKADQEVLQELKHTTNNPDLTKAYGLSHIKLIRADASTLTNDNGSVDEEDAYEAIDGCSDFDVGWMKIALKLTGPSFYESLYGSNEAWYAYYQRPPDELLSC
;
A
#
# COMPACT_ATOMS: atom_id res chain seq x y z
N MET A 1 -9.69 44.34 -5.92
CA MET A 1 -8.78 45.37 -6.46
C MET A 1 -7.37 44.99 -6.01
N TRP A 2 -6.58 44.39 -6.92
CA TRP A 2 -5.12 44.13 -6.88
C TRP A 2 -4.55 43.32 -5.66
N THR A 3 -3.54 42.46 -5.76
CA THR A 3 -2.37 42.41 -6.67
C THR A 3 -1.82 40.98 -6.79
N ARG A 4 -1.38 40.61 -8.00
CA ARG A 4 -0.47 39.49 -8.26
C ARG A 4 0.88 39.74 -7.57
N ALA A 5 1.37 38.77 -6.81
CA ALA A 5 2.80 38.60 -6.60
C ALA A 5 3.29 37.51 -7.56
N SER A 6 4.11 37.92 -8.52
CA SER A 6 4.87 37.02 -9.38
C SER A 6 6.13 36.64 -8.62
N LEU A 7 6.28 35.35 -8.29
CA LEU A 7 7.57 34.77 -7.94
C LEU A 7 7.86 33.68 -8.96
N SER A 8 8.83 34.01 -9.80
CA SER A 8 9.43 33.13 -10.80
C SER A 8 10.53 32.27 -10.18
N TRP A 9 10.68 31.06 -10.74
CA TRP A 9 11.74 30.05 -10.61
C TRP A 9 11.60 29.12 -9.38
N ALA A 10 11.67 27.79 -9.48
CA ALA A 10 12.13 26.92 -10.57
C ALA A 10 11.16 25.75 -10.78
N SER A 11 10.82 25.49 -12.04
CA SER A 11 10.12 24.28 -12.46
C SER A 11 10.99 23.06 -12.15
N ILE A 12 10.60 22.26 -11.18
CA ILE A 12 11.07 20.87 -11.08
C ILE A 12 10.31 20.10 -12.17
N PRO A 13 11.00 19.43 -13.12
CA PRO A 13 10.32 18.77 -14.22
C PRO A 13 9.38 17.69 -13.67
N PRO A 14 8.17 17.54 -14.26
CA PRO A 14 7.34 16.38 -13.95
C PRO A 14 8.16 15.13 -14.27
N GLY A 15 8.34 14.26 -13.26
CA GLY A 15 8.92 12.94 -13.45
C GLY A 15 8.19 12.20 -14.59
N PRO A 16 8.87 11.31 -15.31
CA PRO A 16 8.36 10.75 -16.55
C PRO A 16 7.00 10.09 -16.32
N ARG A 17 5.96 10.58 -17.01
CA ARG A 17 4.70 9.85 -17.18
C ARG A 17 5.04 8.57 -17.93
N VAL A 18 5.16 7.45 -17.23
CA VAL A 18 5.35 6.15 -17.86
C VAL A 18 4.03 5.76 -18.51
N ARG A 19 3.92 6.06 -19.80
CA ARG A 19 2.91 5.48 -20.68
C ARG A 19 3.32 4.02 -20.89
N CYS A 20 2.65 3.09 -20.22
CA CYS A 20 2.88 1.66 -20.41
C CYS A 20 2.60 1.30 -21.88
N SER A 21 3.67 1.21 -22.66
CA SER A 21 3.63 0.82 -24.06
C SER A 21 3.73 -0.70 -24.11
N SER A 22 2.62 -1.35 -24.48
CA SER A 22 2.52 -2.75 -24.97
C SER A 22 3.67 -3.71 -24.63
N CYS A 23 3.46 -4.58 -23.63
CA CYS A 23 4.30 -5.76 -23.45
C CYS A 23 4.03 -6.77 -24.58
N SER A 24 5.00 -6.97 -25.47
CA SER A 24 5.04 -8.11 -26.39
C SER A 24 5.53 -9.39 -25.68
N PRO A 25 5.21 -10.60 -26.18
CA PRO A 25 5.56 -11.85 -25.50
C PRO A 25 7.03 -12.21 -25.73
N CYS A 26 7.81 -12.33 -24.65
CA CYS A 26 9.23 -12.70 -24.73
C CYS A 26 9.41 -14.21 -24.95
N ARG A 27 10.08 -14.58 -26.05
CA ARG A 27 10.81 -15.86 -26.20
C ARG A 27 12.30 -15.62 -25.91
N SER A 28 12.85 -16.44 -25.00
CA SER A 28 14.26 -16.89 -24.88
C SER A 28 15.16 -16.39 -23.71
N VAL A 29 15.80 -17.39 -23.07
CA VAL A 29 17.05 -17.51 -22.28
C VAL A 29 17.17 -16.93 -20.84
N GLY A 30 17.02 -17.84 -19.86
CA GLY A 30 18.06 -18.13 -18.85
C GLY A 30 18.05 -17.37 -17.52
N HIS A 31 18.45 -16.11 -17.52
CA HIS A 31 18.52 -15.25 -16.31
C HIS A 31 17.79 -13.92 -16.52
N SER A 32 17.69 -13.47 -17.76
CA SER A 32 16.84 -12.34 -18.16
C SER A 32 15.36 -12.62 -17.94
N THR A 33 14.95 -13.89 -17.91
CA THR A 33 13.55 -14.32 -17.83
C THR A 33 12.95 -14.13 -16.43
N ALA A 34 13.71 -14.38 -15.36
CA ALA A 34 13.22 -14.24 -13.99
C ALA A 34 12.99 -12.75 -13.64
N GLN A 35 13.97 -11.90 -13.94
CA GLN A 35 13.85 -10.45 -13.71
C GLN A 35 12.77 -9.83 -14.61
N ALA A 36 12.63 -10.28 -15.86
CA ALA A 36 11.54 -9.86 -16.74
C ALA A 36 10.17 -10.32 -16.22
N CYS A 37 10.07 -11.54 -15.70
CA CYS A 37 8.84 -12.08 -15.10
C CYS A 37 8.44 -11.27 -13.87
N GLN A 38 9.38 -10.97 -12.97
CA GLN A 38 9.12 -10.15 -11.79
C GLN A 38 8.66 -8.74 -12.17
N ARG A 39 9.34 -8.08 -13.12
CA ARG A 39 8.90 -6.77 -13.65
C ARG A 39 7.49 -6.83 -14.24
N SER A 40 7.14 -7.91 -14.94
CA SER A 40 5.79 -8.12 -15.47
C SER A 40 4.75 -8.22 -14.36
N LEU A 41 5.04 -8.95 -13.28
CA LEU A 41 4.14 -9.08 -12.13
C LEU A 41 3.92 -7.75 -11.42
N HIS A 42 4.99 -6.96 -11.22
CA HIS A 42 4.86 -5.60 -10.68
C HIS A 42 3.95 -4.74 -11.57
N CYS A 43 4.12 -4.79 -12.90
CA CYS A 43 3.28 -4.05 -13.82
C CYS A 43 1.81 -4.47 -13.75
N HIS A 44 1.54 -5.78 -13.65
CA HIS A 44 0.18 -6.30 -13.50
C HIS A 44 -0.46 -5.88 -12.18
N LEU A 45 0.27 -5.94 -11.07
CA LEU A 45 -0.22 -5.50 -9.76
C LEU A 45 -0.57 -4.00 -9.78
N LYS A 46 0.34 -3.15 -10.27
CA LYS A 46 0.09 -1.70 -10.37
C LYS A 46 -1.15 -1.39 -11.20
N ARG A 47 -1.27 -2.06 -12.36
CA ARG A 47 -2.43 -1.92 -13.24
C ARG A 47 -3.71 -2.37 -12.54
N TYR A 48 -3.68 -3.51 -11.85
CA TYR A 48 -4.84 -3.98 -11.09
C TYR A 48 -5.28 -2.95 -10.03
N LEU A 49 -4.35 -2.39 -9.25
CA LEU A 49 -4.66 -1.40 -8.22
C LEU A 49 -5.29 -0.14 -8.81
N GLN A 50 -4.76 0.33 -9.94
CA GLN A 50 -5.33 1.45 -10.71
C GLN A 50 -6.73 1.11 -11.23
N ASP A 51 -6.89 0.01 -11.96
CA ASP A 51 -8.16 -0.43 -12.54
C ASP A 51 -9.23 -0.68 -11.45
N ASN A 52 -8.84 -1.22 -10.29
CA ASN A 52 -9.75 -1.41 -9.14
C ASN A 52 -10.25 -0.08 -8.58
N THR A 53 -9.35 0.89 -8.46
CA THR A 53 -9.66 2.24 -7.96
C THR A 53 -10.56 3.00 -8.92
N GLU A 54 -10.25 2.97 -10.22
CA GLU A 54 -11.08 3.59 -11.25
C GLU A 54 -12.48 3.00 -11.21
N ARG A 55 -12.63 1.67 -11.26
CA ARG A 55 -13.95 1.00 -11.20
C ARG A 55 -14.76 1.34 -9.95
N ALA A 56 -14.10 1.55 -8.80
CA ALA A 56 -14.78 1.98 -7.59
C ALA A 56 -15.32 3.41 -7.76
N LEU A 57 -14.53 4.32 -8.35
CA LEU A 57 -14.94 5.70 -8.62
C LEU A 57 -16.01 5.81 -9.71
N ASP A 58 -15.99 4.95 -10.74
CA ASP A 58 -17.05 4.84 -11.76
C ASP A 58 -18.44 4.59 -11.15
N ARG A 59 -18.47 3.89 -10.02
CA ARG A 59 -19.70 3.51 -9.30
C ARG A 59 -20.05 4.47 -8.17
N SER A 60 -19.21 5.48 -7.93
CA SER A 60 -19.40 6.47 -6.87
C SER A 60 -20.17 7.69 -7.37
N ASP A 61 -20.68 8.49 -6.44
CA ASP A 61 -21.33 9.77 -6.74
C ASP A 61 -20.34 10.88 -7.14
N VAL A 62 -19.03 10.59 -7.10
CA VAL A 62 -17.94 11.56 -7.32
C VAL A 62 -16.91 11.07 -8.36
N PRO A 63 -17.34 10.76 -9.59
CA PRO A 63 -16.44 10.24 -10.64
C PRO A 63 -15.34 11.23 -11.04
N SER A 64 -15.49 12.53 -10.74
CA SER A 64 -14.48 13.56 -10.98
C SER A 64 -13.19 13.33 -10.18
N LEU A 65 -13.23 12.57 -9.07
CA LEU A 65 -12.04 12.24 -8.29
C LEU A 65 -11.04 11.35 -9.05
N LYS A 66 -11.43 10.72 -10.16
CA LYS A 66 -10.50 9.96 -11.01
C LYS A 66 -9.33 10.80 -11.52
N GLU A 67 -9.53 12.12 -11.68
CA GLU A 67 -8.50 13.02 -12.18
C GLU A 67 -7.43 13.34 -11.13
N SER A 68 -7.74 13.16 -9.85
CA SER A 68 -6.89 13.57 -8.72
C SER A 68 -6.43 12.42 -7.84
N LEU A 69 -7.21 11.34 -7.73
CA LEU A 69 -6.90 10.18 -6.89
C LEU A 69 -5.97 9.24 -7.65
N CYS A 70 -4.69 9.23 -7.28
CA CYS A 70 -3.68 8.40 -7.91
C CYS A 70 -2.85 7.60 -6.90
N TRP A 71 -2.44 6.41 -7.32
CA TRP A 71 -1.50 5.58 -6.55
C TRP A 71 -0.10 6.16 -6.61
N THR A 72 0.56 6.20 -5.44
CA THR A 72 1.98 6.48 -5.35
C THR A 72 2.73 5.18 -5.14
N PHE A 73 3.37 4.68 -6.20
CA PHE A 73 4.24 3.49 -6.12
C PHE A 73 5.66 3.91 -5.74
N ILE A 74 6.21 3.31 -4.69
CA ILE A 74 7.57 3.57 -4.23
C ILE A 74 8.39 2.30 -4.46
N GLU A 75 9.30 2.36 -5.43
CA GLU A 75 10.20 1.26 -5.77
C GLU A 75 11.64 1.72 -5.60
N ASN A 76 12.25 1.38 -4.47
CA ASN A 76 13.67 1.60 -4.25
C ASN A 76 14.29 0.30 -3.73
N GLN A 77 14.79 -0.52 -4.65
CA GLN A 77 15.35 -1.82 -4.32
C GLN A 77 16.48 -1.70 -3.29
N ALA A 78 17.39 -0.73 -3.45
CA ALA A 78 18.52 -0.54 -2.54
C ALA A 78 18.09 -0.20 -1.10
N LEU A 79 16.95 0.47 -0.92
CA LEU A 79 16.43 0.81 0.41
C LEU A 79 15.54 -0.28 1.00
N PHE A 80 14.88 -1.10 0.17
CA PHE A 80 13.82 -2.00 0.63
C PHE A 80 14.20 -3.48 0.60
N GLU A 81 15.26 -3.84 -0.12
CA GLU A 81 15.78 -5.21 -0.14
C GLU A 81 16.28 -5.58 1.26
N ASN A 82 15.66 -6.61 1.85
CA ASN A 82 15.92 -7.08 3.22
C ASN A 82 15.70 -6.02 4.33
N ALA A 83 14.96 -4.94 4.04
CA ALA A 83 14.60 -3.97 5.06
C ALA A 83 13.66 -4.59 6.11
N SER A 84 13.92 -4.32 7.39
CA SER A 84 12.99 -4.68 8.46
C SER A 84 11.68 -3.90 8.32
N LEU A 85 10.58 -4.45 8.85
CA LEU A 85 9.30 -3.76 8.83
C LEU A 85 9.36 -2.40 9.54
N ASP A 86 10.13 -2.29 10.62
CA ASP A 86 10.32 -1.04 11.36
C ASP A 86 11.10 0.02 10.57
N SER A 87 12.04 -0.41 9.73
CA SER A 87 12.74 0.49 8.81
C SER A 87 11.77 1.05 7.77
N LEU A 88 10.87 0.21 7.23
CA LEU A 88 9.84 0.63 6.29
C LEU A 88 8.82 1.58 6.94
N ARG A 89 8.38 1.28 8.17
CA ARG A 89 7.49 2.14 8.97
C ARG A 89 8.13 3.52 9.21
N SER A 90 9.41 3.55 9.57
CA SER A 90 10.15 4.80 9.81
C SER A 90 10.28 5.64 8.54
N TYR A 91 10.69 5.02 7.43
CA TYR A 91 10.74 5.67 6.13
C TYR A 91 9.38 6.25 5.70
N PHE A 92 8.30 5.47 5.90
CA PHE A 92 6.95 5.93 5.56
C PHE A 92 6.54 7.15 6.40
N ARG A 93 6.73 7.12 7.73
CA ARG A 93 6.39 8.24 8.63
C ARG A 93 7.12 9.53 8.25
N GLU A 94 8.42 9.46 7.95
CA GLU A 94 9.20 10.61 7.49
C GLU A 94 8.64 11.19 6.18
N ARG A 95 8.32 10.31 5.22
CA ARG A 95 7.75 10.71 3.93
C ARG A 95 6.36 11.35 4.09
N ILE A 96 5.52 10.79 4.95
CA ILE A 96 4.18 11.29 5.20
C ILE A 96 4.24 12.67 5.86
N LYS A 97 5.17 12.93 6.79
CA LYS A 97 5.37 14.26 7.36
C LYS A 97 5.58 15.32 6.28
N ALA A 98 6.50 15.08 5.34
CA ALA A 98 6.76 15.99 4.23
C ALA A 98 5.58 16.10 3.23
N THR A 99 4.81 15.03 3.07
CA THR A 99 3.67 14.98 2.14
C THR A 99 2.44 15.68 2.72
N HIS A 100 2.15 15.47 4.00
CA HIS A 100 1.03 16.06 4.73
C HIS A 100 1.11 17.60 4.71
N GLU A 101 2.29 18.17 4.99
CA GLU A 101 2.49 19.63 4.95
C GLU A 101 2.19 20.23 3.56
N ARG A 102 2.52 19.51 2.48
CA ARG A 102 2.25 19.94 1.10
C ARG A 102 0.78 19.79 0.71
N GLU A 103 0.14 18.69 1.10
CA GLU A 103 -1.22 18.35 0.66
C GLU A 103 -2.30 19.00 1.52
N GLN A 104 -2.01 19.27 2.79
CA GLN A 104 -2.94 19.85 3.75
C GLN A 104 -2.35 21.12 4.38
N PRO A 105 -1.98 22.15 3.59
CA PRO A 105 -1.33 23.35 4.10
C PRO A 105 -2.22 24.18 5.04
N ARG A 106 -3.52 23.87 5.08
CA ARG A 106 -4.53 24.53 5.92
C ARG A 106 -5.02 23.66 7.08
N ALA A 107 -4.59 22.40 7.19
CA ALA A 107 -4.98 21.56 8.30
C ALA A 107 -4.22 21.99 9.56
N HIS A 108 -4.95 22.19 10.66
CA HIS A 108 -4.37 22.40 11.98
C HIS A 108 -4.19 21.04 12.64
N GLY A 109 -2.98 20.48 12.56
CA GLY A 109 -2.66 19.15 13.09
C GLY A 109 -2.65 18.04 12.04
N PHE A 110 -2.34 16.83 12.48
CA PHE A 110 -2.31 15.65 11.62
C PHE A 110 -3.73 15.10 11.47
N VAL A 111 -4.24 15.05 10.23
CA VAL A 111 -5.51 14.38 9.97
C VAL A 111 -5.27 12.88 10.09
N GLU A 112 -6.05 12.19 10.93
CA GLU A 112 -6.05 10.71 11.08
C GLU A 112 -6.69 10.02 9.86
N ALA A 113 -6.21 10.38 8.67
CA ALA A 113 -6.64 9.77 7.43
C ALA A 113 -5.83 8.49 7.18
N PRO A 114 -6.48 7.38 6.79
CA PRO A 114 -5.83 6.10 6.54
C PRO A 114 -4.65 6.17 5.56
N ARG A 115 -4.70 7.09 4.58
CA ARG A 115 -3.59 7.32 3.63
C ARG A 115 -2.27 7.76 4.27
N TYR A 116 -2.32 8.28 5.50
CA TYR A 116 -1.18 8.77 6.26
C TYR A 116 -0.75 7.81 7.38
N ILE A 117 -1.57 6.81 7.69
CA ILE A 117 -1.37 5.84 8.75
C ILE A 117 -0.93 4.49 8.16
N TYR A 118 -1.51 4.10 7.02
CA TYR A 118 -1.30 2.78 6.43
C TYR A 118 -0.58 2.85 5.09
N PHE A 119 0.19 1.80 4.80
CA PHE A 119 0.74 1.56 3.47
C PHE A 119 0.60 0.11 3.05
N LEU A 120 0.55 -0.13 1.75
CA LEU A 120 0.54 -1.47 1.18
C LEU A 120 1.96 -1.93 0.89
N LYS A 121 2.29 -3.15 1.36
CA LYS A 121 3.56 -3.83 1.06
C LYS A 121 3.29 -5.01 0.12
N ALA A 122 3.90 -4.95 -1.06
CA ALA A 122 3.98 -6.06 -1.99
C ALA A 122 5.39 -6.65 -1.93
N ASP A 123 5.55 -7.79 -1.25
CA ASP A 123 6.81 -8.52 -1.16
C ASP A 123 6.81 -9.77 -2.04
N GLN A 124 7.87 -10.57 -1.92
CA GLN A 124 8.05 -11.76 -2.76
C GLN A 124 6.91 -12.78 -2.61
N GLU A 125 6.34 -12.90 -1.41
CA GLU A 125 5.19 -13.77 -1.13
C GLU A 125 3.97 -13.33 -1.96
N VAL A 126 3.62 -12.04 -1.91
CA VAL A 126 2.55 -11.45 -2.71
C VAL A 126 2.78 -11.71 -4.20
N LEU A 127 3.98 -11.44 -4.70
CA LEU A 127 4.29 -11.61 -6.13
C LEU A 127 4.22 -13.08 -6.58
N GLN A 128 4.60 -14.02 -5.72
CA GLN A 128 4.48 -15.45 -6.01
C GLN A 128 3.02 -15.88 -6.13
N GLU A 129 2.16 -15.43 -5.23
CA GLU A 129 0.71 -15.68 -5.29
C GLU A 129 0.11 -15.14 -6.60
N LEU A 130 0.51 -13.93 -7.01
CA LEU A 130 0.08 -13.34 -8.29
C LEU A 130 0.55 -14.16 -9.49
N LYS A 131 1.75 -14.77 -9.41
CA LYS A 131 2.31 -15.58 -10.50
C LYS A 131 1.43 -16.79 -10.80
N HIS A 132 0.95 -17.48 -9.78
CA HIS A 132 0.04 -18.63 -9.93
C HIS A 132 -1.32 -18.23 -10.51
N THR A 133 -1.68 -16.97 -10.32
CA THR A 133 -2.96 -16.36 -10.68
C THR A 133 -2.98 -15.80 -12.12
N THR A 134 -1.81 -15.45 -12.69
CA THR A 134 -1.64 -14.83 -14.02
C THR A 134 -2.09 -15.66 -15.23
N ASN A 135 -2.39 -16.95 -15.06
CA ASN A 135 -2.85 -17.81 -16.16
C ASN A 135 -4.31 -17.50 -16.58
N ASN A 136 -5.00 -16.63 -15.84
CA ASN A 136 -6.38 -16.24 -16.13
C ASN A 136 -6.42 -14.92 -16.93
N PRO A 137 -7.10 -14.87 -18.09
CA PRO A 137 -7.25 -13.65 -18.88
C PRO A 137 -8.07 -12.56 -18.16
N ASP A 138 -8.92 -12.92 -17.20
CA ASP A 138 -9.65 -11.97 -16.35
C ASP A 138 -8.86 -11.69 -15.08
N LEU A 139 -7.95 -10.72 -15.17
CA LEU A 139 -7.13 -10.25 -14.05
C LEU A 139 -7.98 -9.78 -12.85
N THR A 140 -9.25 -9.39 -13.07
CA THR A 140 -10.13 -8.97 -11.97
C THR A 140 -10.50 -10.13 -11.07
N LYS A 141 -10.96 -11.23 -11.67
CA LYS A 141 -11.33 -12.44 -10.91
C LYS A 141 -10.10 -13.14 -10.36
N ALA A 142 -9.03 -13.15 -11.14
CA ALA A 142 -7.79 -13.79 -10.77
C ALA A 142 -7.21 -13.12 -9.51
N TYR A 143 -6.93 -11.82 -9.58
CA TYR A 143 -6.31 -11.10 -8.48
C TYR A 143 -7.25 -10.75 -7.34
N GLY A 144 -8.57 -10.84 -7.53
CA GLY A 144 -9.55 -10.59 -6.46
C GLY A 144 -9.43 -11.52 -5.25
N LEU A 145 -8.80 -12.69 -5.42
CA LEU A 145 -8.52 -13.66 -4.36
C LEU A 145 -7.09 -13.58 -3.82
N SER A 146 -6.20 -12.84 -4.49
CA SER A 146 -4.82 -12.68 -4.04
C SER A 146 -4.73 -11.65 -2.91
N HIS A 147 -3.68 -11.75 -2.11
CA HIS A 147 -3.50 -10.93 -0.93
C HIS A 147 -2.45 -9.84 -1.14
N ILE A 148 -2.52 -8.80 -0.30
CA ILE A 148 -1.47 -7.81 -0.10
C ILE A 148 -1.37 -7.49 1.38
N LYS A 149 -0.18 -7.09 1.84
CA LYS A 149 0.02 -6.73 3.25
C LYS A 149 -0.37 -5.28 3.46
N LEU A 150 -1.35 -5.03 4.33
CA LEU A 150 -1.65 -3.70 4.85
C LEU A 150 -0.83 -3.50 6.13
N ILE A 151 0.06 -2.52 6.12
CA ILE A 151 0.94 -2.21 7.24
C ILE A 151 0.44 -0.95 7.93
N ARG A 152 0.34 -1.00 9.27
CA ARG A 152 0.12 0.17 10.11
C ARG A 152 1.48 0.79 10.49
N ALA A 153 1.68 2.06 10.14
CA ALA A 153 2.98 2.72 10.22
C ALA A 153 3.38 3.14 11.64
N ASP A 154 2.42 3.35 12.52
CA ASP A 154 2.62 3.76 13.91
C ASP A 154 2.60 2.58 14.89
N ALA A 155 2.50 1.33 14.44
CA ALA A 155 2.41 0.16 15.32
C ALA A 155 3.54 0.06 16.37
N SER A 156 4.73 0.60 16.08
CA SER A 156 5.86 0.65 17.04
C SER A 156 5.60 1.53 18.28
N THR A 157 4.56 2.37 18.30
CA THR A 157 4.19 3.15 19.48
C THR A 157 3.28 2.41 20.45
N LEU A 158 2.77 1.23 20.08
CA LEU A 158 1.87 0.44 20.93
C LEU A 158 2.62 -0.45 21.94
N THR A 159 3.89 -0.76 21.67
CA THR A 159 4.73 -1.60 22.53
C THR A 159 5.36 -0.84 23.71
N ASN A 160 5.13 0.47 23.83
CA ASN A 160 5.73 1.31 24.88
C ASN A 160 4.81 1.51 26.10
N ASP A 161 3.62 0.92 26.13
CA ASP A 161 2.81 0.94 27.35
C ASP A 161 3.18 -0.24 28.24
N ASN A 162 3.75 0.12 29.38
CA ASN A 162 4.59 -0.69 30.26
C ASN A 162 3.74 -1.66 31.11
N GLY A 163 3.05 -2.60 30.46
CA GLY A 163 2.38 -3.72 31.09
C GLY A 163 3.23 -4.97 30.95
N SER A 164 3.73 -5.52 32.05
CA SER A 164 4.35 -6.83 32.10
C SER A 164 3.37 -7.87 31.54
N VAL A 165 3.53 -8.25 30.28
CA VAL A 165 2.78 -9.35 29.68
C VAL A 165 3.30 -10.62 30.35
N ASP A 166 2.43 -11.32 31.09
CA ASP A 166 2.76 -12.65 31.61
C ASP A 166 3.23 -13.53 30.44
N GLU A 167 4.34 -14.24 30.60
CA GLU A 167 4.92 -15.11 29.55
C GLU A 167 3.92 -16.17 29.03
N GLU A 168 2.81 -16.41 29.76
CA GLU A 168 1.73 -17.33 29.38
C GLU A 168 0.82 -16.80 28.25
N ASP A 169 0.75 -15.49 28.01
CA ASP A 169 -0.13 -14.89 26.98
C ASP A 169 0.61 -14.49 25.68
N ALA A 170 1.90 -14.86 25.56
CA ALA A 170 2.71 -14.53 24.40
C ALA A 170 2.33 -15.39 23.18
N TYR A 171 1.98 -14.75 22.06
CA TYR A 171 1.76 -15.43 20.79
C TYR A 171 3.08 -15.82 20.13
N GLU A 172 3.04 -16.77 19.19
CA GLU A 172 4.20 -17.10 18.35
C GLU A 172 4.73 -15.83 17.67
N ALA A 173 6.02 -15.53 17.83
CA ALA A 173 6.59 -14.29 17.35
C ALA A 173 6.55 -14.18 15.82
N ILE A 174 5.97 -13.10 15.31
CA ILE A 174 5.92 -12.76 13.88
C ILE A 174 6.71 -11.49 13.67
N ASP A 175 7.71 -11.53 12.80
CA ASP A 175 8.64 -10.41 12.57
C ASP A 175 9.28 -9.88 13.88
N GLY A 176 9.46 -10.75 14.88
CA GLY A 176 9.99 -10.39 16.20
C GLY A 176 8.97 -9.82 17.19
N CYS A 177 7.68 -9.78 16.84
CA CYS A 177 6.59 -9.32 17.72
C CYS A 177 5.76 -10.51 18.21
N SER A 178 5.68 -10.69 19.53
CA SER A 178 4.88 -11.72 20.21
C SER A 178 3.49 -11.23 20.63
N ASP A 179 3.14 -9.99 20.31
CA ASP A 179 1.83 -9.44 20.62
C ASP A 179 0.74 -10.02 19.69
N PHE A 180 -0.51 -9.88 20.11
CA PHE A 180 -1.65 -10.19 19.26
C PHE A 180 -1.65 -9.33 17.99
N ASP A 181 -1.37 -8.03 18.15
CA ASP A 181 -1.32 -7.06 17.06
C ASP A 181 0.11 -6.80 16.59
N VAL A 182 0.50 -7.45 15.49
CA VAL A 182 1.85 -7.32 14.92
C VAL A 182 2.00 -6.07 14.04
N GLY A 183 0.94 -5.26 13.96
CA GLY A 183 0.91 -4.00 13.22
C GLY A 183 0.84 -4.17 11.70
N TRP A 184 0.42 -5.35 11.23
CA TRP A 184 0.10 -5.60 9.84
C TRP A 184 -0.87 -6.77 9.68
N MET A 185 -1.63 -6.79 8.59
CA MET A 185 -2.51 -7.90 8.22
C MET A 185 -2.48 -8.15 6.71
N LYS A 186 -2.89 -9.35 6.29
CA LYS A 186 -3.20 -9.63 4.88
C LYS A 186 -4.59 -9.07 4.58
N ILE A 187 -4.75 -8.40 3.43
CA ILE A 187 -6.06 -8.00 2.89
C ILE A 187 -6.18 -8.48 1.45
N ALA A 188 -7.40 -8.77 1.00
CA ALA A 188 -7.63 -9.18 -0.37
C ALA A 188 -7.36 -7.98 -1.28
N LEU A 189 -6.75 -8.21 -2.43
CA LEU A 189 -6.45 -7.12 -3.38
C LEU A 189 -7.70 -6.34 -3.79
N LYS A 190 -8.88 -6.98 -3.81
CA LYS A 190 -10.16 -6.29 -4.06
C LYS A 190 -10.47 -5.19 -3.04
N LEU A 191 -9.97 -5.32 -1.80
CA LEU A 191 -10.14 -4.36 -0.70
C LEU A 191 -9.14 -3.19 -0.77
N THR A 192 -8.33 -3.06 -1.82
CA THR A 192 -7.40 -1.92 -1.95
C THR A 192 -8.06 -0.63 -2.45
N GLY A 193 -9.37 -0.65 -2.71
CA GLY A 193 -10.12 0.49 -3.23
C GLY A 193 -10.39 1.59 -2.19
N PRO A 194 -10.82 2.79 -2.64
CA PRO A 194 -11.10 3.92 -1.76
C PRO A 194 -12.10 3.63 -0.64
N SER A 195 -13.12 2.79 -0.90
CA SER A 195 -14.17 2.45 0.07
C SER A 195 -13.63 1.73 1.31
N PHE A 196 -12.59 0.91 1.15
CA PHE A 196 -11.97 0.22 2.29
C PHE A 196 -11.08 1.17 3.10
N TYR A 197 -10.39 2.10 2.43
CA TYR A 197 -9.68 3.16 3.13
C TYR A 197 -10.66 4.07 3.88
N GLU A 198 -11.85 4.33 3.35
CA GLU A 198 -12.91 5.05 4.09
C GLU A 198 -13.37 4.28 5.33
N SER A 199 -13.53 2.95 5.26
CA SER A 199 -13.90 2.16 6.45
C SER A 199 -12.82 2.11 7.53
N LEU A 200 -11.57 2.44 7.19
CA LEU A 200 -10.48 2.58 8.15
C LEU A 200 -10.36 4.01 8.72
N TYR A 201 -11.18 4.95 8.24
CA TYR A 201 -11.12 6.35 8.66
C TYR A 201 -11.78 6.54 10.03
N GLY A 202 -11.25 7.47 10.82
CA GLY A 202 -11.80 7.81 12.13
C GLY A 202 -10.86 7.35 13.21
N SER A 203 -11.16 6.23 13.86
CA SER A 203 -10.52 5.83 15.11
C SER A 203 -9.70 4.54 14.98
N ASN A 204 -8.78 4.31 15.93
CA ASN A 204 -7.93 3.12 15.96
C ASN A 204 -8.73 1.81 16.08
N GLU A 205 -9.96 1.86 16.56
CA GLU A 205 -10.90 0.73 16.64
C GLU A 205 -11.27 0.18 15.26
N ALA A 206 -11.26 1.02 14.21
CA ALA A 206 -11.57 0.59 12.85
C ALA A 206 -10.57 -0.47 12.36
N TRP A 207 -9.31 -0.40 12.78
CA TRP A 207 -8.30 -1.44 12.50
C TRP A 207 -8.75 -2.80 13.05
N TYR A 208 -9.17 -2.85 14.31
CA TYR A 208 -9.54 -4.08 15.00
C TYR A 208 -10.84 -4.72 14.47
N ALA A 209 -11.68 -3.96 13.77
CA ALA A 209 -12.84 -4.51 13.08
C ALA A 209 -12.46 -5.43 11.90
N TYR A 210 -11.27 -5.23 11.32
CA TYR A 210 -10.76 -6.00 10.19
C TYR A 210 -9.51 -6.82 10.51
N TYR A 211 -8.85 -6.54 11.63
CA TYR A 211 -7.57 -7.12 11.96
C TYR A 211 -7.66 -8.64 12.08
N GLN A 212 -6.83 -9.30 11.28
CA GLN A 212 -6.57 -10.72 11.38
C GLN A 212 -5.07 -10.90 11.55
N ARG A 213 -4.70 -11.55 12.65
CA ARG A 213 -3.31 -11.84 12.96
C ARG A 213 -2.77 -12.80 11.88
N PRO A 214 -1.70 -12.43 11.16
CA PRO A 214 -1.02 -13.38 10.28
C PRO A 214 -0.56 -14.62 11.07
N PRO A 215 -0.37 -15.80 10.45
CA PRO A 215 -0.42 -16.10 9.02
C PRO A 215 -1.82 -16.43 8.48
N ASP A 216 -2.87 -16.32 9.30
CA ASP A 216 -4.23 -16.74 8.93
C ASP A 216 -4.69 -16.13 7.60
N GLU A 217 -5.25 -16.98 6.73
CA GLU A 217 -5.85 -16.58 5.46
C GLU A 217 -7.26 -16.00 5.68
N LEU A 218 -7.61 -15.00 4.87
CA LEU A 218 -8.74 -14.12 5.08
C LEU A 218 -10.10 -14.80 5.34
N LEU A 219 -10.94 -14.14 6.15
CA LEU A 219 -12.40 -14.32 6.05
C LEU A 219 -12.83 -13.99 4.61
N SER A 220 -13.39 -14.99 3.93
CA SER A 220 -14.06 -14.83 2.65
C SER A 220 -15.34 -13.99 2.85
N CYS A 221 -15.21 -12.66 2.83
CA CYS A 221 -16.34 -11.75 2.69
C CYS A 221 -16.73 -11.61 1.22
#